data_AF-A0A957H8B9-F1
#
_entry.id   AF-A0A957H8B9-F1
#
_cell.length_a   1.000
_cell.length_b   1.000
_cell.length_c   1.000
_cell.angle_alpha   90.00
_cell.angle_beta   90.00
_cell.angle_gamma   90.00
#
_symmetry.space_group_name_H-M   'P 1'
#
loop_
_entity.id
_entity.type
_entity.pdbx_description
1 polymer ?
#
loop_
_entity_poly.entity_id
_entity_poly.type
_entity_poly.pdbx_seq_one_letter_code
_entity_poly.pdbx_strand_id
1 'polypeptide(L)' 'LICLRTTGMSISDMQRFAELLRVGDESVRERIELLQKHRQHMLQMIAEIETKLAVVDGKISHYEAKEKRLWNER' A
#
# COMPACT_ATOMS: atom_id res chain seq x y z
N LEU A 1 1.41 14.06 8.76
CA LEU A 1 0.86 14.30 7.40
C LEU A 1 1.66 13.63 6.29
N ILE A 2 3.00 13.68 6.30
CA ILE A 2 3.85 13.08 5.25
C ILE A 2 3.54 11.59 5.01
N CYS A 3 3.36 10.79 6.07
CA CYS A 3 3.04 9.37 5.97
C CYS A 3 1.69 9.06 5.27
N LEU A 4 0.68 9.93 5.41
CA LEU A 4 -0.63 9.74 4.76
C LEU A 4 -0.52 9.98 3.24
N ARG A 5 0.28 10.98 2.84
CA ARG A 5 0.53 11.29 1.43
C ARG A 5 1.28 10.16 0.72
N THR A 6 2.30 9.58 1.36
CA THR A 6 3.14 8.54 0.73
C THR A 6 2.43 7.19 0.59
N THR A 7 1.31 7.00 1.28
CA THR A 7 0.53 5.75 1.29
C THR A 7 -0.73 5.84 0.43
N GLY A 8 -0.78 6.79 -0.51
CA GLY A 8 -1.83 6.86 -1.51
C GLY A 8 -3.10 7.61 -1.08
N MET A 9 -3.07 8.36 0.02
CA MET A 9 -4.18 9.27 0.34
C MET A 9 -4.29 10.36 -0.73
N SER A 10 -5.50 10.58 -1.25
CA SER A 10 -5.73 11.60 -2.25
C SER A 10 -5.43 13.01 -1.70
N ILE A 11 -5.06 13.95 -2.59
CA ILE A 11 -4.84 15.35 -2.20
C ILE A 11 -6.12 15.93 -1.56
N SER A 12 -7.29 15.52 -2.03
CA SER A 12 -8.59 15.94 -1.49
C SER A 12 -8.80 15.45 -0.06
N ASP A 13 -8.51 14.18 0.24
CA ASP A 13 -8.62 13.65 1.60
C ASP A 13 -7.60 14.31 2.55
N MET A 14 -6.41 14.64 2.05
CA MET A 14 -5.40 15.40 2.80
C MET A 14 -5.85 16.82 3.13
N GLN A 15 -6.51 17.51 2.19
CA GLN A 15 -7.09 18.83 2.43
C GLN A 15 -8.21 18.76 3.47
N ARG A 16 -9.12 17.78 3.32
CA ARG A 16 -10.20 17.54 4.30
C ARG A 16 -9.65 17.24 5.69
N PHE A 17 -8.59 16.44 5.81
CA PHE A 17 -7.96 16.17 7.09
C PHE A 17 -7.34 17.44 7.71
N ALA A 18 -6.73 18.31 6.89
CA ALA A 18 -6.19 19.59 7.35
C ALA A 18 -7.27 20.58 7.79
N GLU A 19 -8.44 20.58 7.13
CA GLU A 19 -9.61 21.36 7.55
C GLU A 19 -10.17 20.86 8.89
N LEU A 20 -10.31 19.54 9.06
CA LEU A 20 -10.75 18.95 10.33
C LEU A 20 -9.78 19.31 11.47
N LEU A 21 -8.46 19.25 11.23
CA LEU A 21 -7.47 19.67 12.22
C LEU A 21 -7.65 21.14 12.66
N ARG A 22 -8.12 22.03 11.77
CA ARG A 22 -8.38 23.44 12.09
C ARG A 22 -9.65 23.64 12.92
N VAL A 23 -10.65 22.76 12.78
CA VAL A 23 -11.88 22.77 13.59
C VAL A 23 -11.58 22.42 15.06
N GLY A 24 -10.52 21.64 15.32
CA GLY A 24 -10.12 21.28 16.68
C GLY A 24 -10.87 20.05 17.20
N ASP A 25 -11.16 20.01 18.50
CA ASP A 25 -11.60 18.79 19.19
C ASP A 25 -12.99 18.30 18.75
N GLU A 26 -13.84 19.18 18.24
CA GLU A 26 -15.15 18.81 17.69
C GLU A 26 -15.05 17.87 16.48
N SER A 27 -13.90 17.86 15.78
CA SER A 27 -13.66 17.04 14.59
C SER A 27 -12.97 15.69 14.85
N VAL A 28 -12.75 15.31 16.12
CA VAL A 28 -11.98 14.10 16.46
C VAL A 28 -12.61 12.86 15.81
N ARG A 29 -13.94 12.78 15.80
CA ARG A 29 -14.66 11.63 15.27
C ARG A 29 -14.44 11.47 13.76
N GLU A 30 -14.54 12.56 13.01
CA GLU A 30 -14.35 12.62 11.56
C GLU A 30 -12.90 12.33 11.18
N ARG A 31 -11.94 12.80 11.99
CA ARG A 31 -10.52 12.46 11.80
C ARG A 31 -10.29 10.96 11.97
N ILE A 32 -10.91 10.32 12.97
CA ILE A 32 -10.81 8.87 13.17
C ILE A 32 -11.41 8.13 11.97
N GLU A 33 -12.58 8.53 11.48
CA GLU A 33 -13.24 7.89 10.34
C GLU A 33 -12.41 7.98 9.07
N LEU A 34 -11.81 9.15 8.79
CA LEU A 34 -10.91 9.34 7.66
C LEU A 34 -9.68 8.43 7.76
N LEU A 35 -9.06 8.35 8.94
CA LEU A 35 -7.91 7.48 9.17
C LEU A 35 -8.27 5.99 9.09
N GLN A 36 -9.45 5.58 9.56
CA GLN A 36 -9.94 4.21 9.43
C GLN A 36 -10.16 3.82 7.97
N LYS A 37 -10.78 4.71 7.18
CA LYS A 37 -10.95 4.50 5.74
C LYS A 37 -9.58 4.36 5.05
N HIS A 38 -8.64 5.23 5.38
CA HIS A 38 -7.28 5.15 4.84
C HIS A 38 -6.58 3.84 5.22
N ARG A 39 -6.72 3.40 6.47
CA ARG A 39 -6.19 2.11 6.92
C ARG A 39 -6.74 0.95 6.10
N GLN A 40 -8.03 0.94 5.80
CA GLN A 40 -8.64 -0.12 4.97
C GLN A 40 -8.07 -0.12 3.55
N HIS A 41 -7.88 1.07 2.96
CA HIS A 41 -7.24 1.19 1.64
C HIS A 41 -5.80 0.67 1.66
N MET A 42 -5.00 1.02 2.67
CA MET A 42 -3.64 0.50 2.82
C MET A 42 -3.60 -1.02 2.94
N LEU A 43 -4.54 -1.64 3.67
CA LEU A 43 -4.63 -3.10 3.79
C LEU A 43 -4.95 -3.76 2.44
N GLN A 44 -5.83 -3.16 1.64
CA GLN A 44 -6.13 -3.65 0.28
C GLN A 44 -4.90 -3.56 -0.63
N MET A 45 -4.16 -2.45 -0.57
CA MET A 45 -2.92 -2.30 -1.33
C MET A 45 -1.87 -3.34 -0.92
N ILE A 46 -1.73 -3.64 0.37
CA ILE A 46 -0.81 -4.68 0.86
C ILE A 46 -1.19 -6.04 0.24
N ALA A 47 -2.46 -6.45 0.34
CA ALA A 47 -2.91 -7.73 -0.21
C ALA A 47 -2.70 -7.83 -1.74
N GLU A 48 -2.92 -6.73 -2.47
CA GLU A 48 -2.67 -6.68 -3.90
C GLU A 48 -1.18 -6.80 -4.23
N ILE A 49 -0.32 -6.11 -3.47
CA ILE A 49 1.13 -6.17 -3.64
C ILE A 49 1.66 -7.57 -3.32
N GLU A 50 1.21 -8.19 -2.23
CA GLU A 50 1.58 -9.56 -1.85
C GLU A 50 1.21 -10.56 -2.95
N THR A 51 0.03 -10.41 -3.54
CA THR A 51 -0.42 -11.27 -4.66
C THR A 51 0.48 -11.09 -5.88
N LYS A 52 0.82 -9.84 -6.24
CA LYS A 52 1.72 -9.55 -7.37
C LYS A 52 3.13 -10.05 -7.12
N LEU A 53 3.62 -9.92 -5.89
CA LEU A 53 4.93 -10.38 -5.48
C LEU A 53 5.05 -11.90 -5.66
N ALA A 54 4.05 -12.66 -5.23
CA ALA A 54 4.02 -14.11 -5.41
C ALA A 54 4.14 -14.54 -6.89
N VAL A 55 3.54 -13.79 -7.82
CA VAL A 55 3.68 -14.03 -9.27
C VAL A 55 5.10 -13.79 -9.75
N VAL A 56 5.74 -12.71 -9.27
CA VAL A 56 7.12 -12.39 -9.60
C VAL A 56 8.07 -13.45 -9.05
N ASP A 57 7.89 -13.85 -7.79
CA ASP A 57 8.69 -14.91 -7.15
C ASP A 57 8.58 -16.23 -7.92
N GLY A 58 7.38 -16.62 -8.34
CA GLY A 58 7.18 -17.81 -9.18
C GLY A 58 7.92 -17.73 -10.52
N LYS A 59 7.99 -16.55 -11.15
CA LYS A 59 8.78 -16.35 -12.37
C LYS A 59 10.27 -16.46 -12.08
N ILE A 60 10.76 -15.86 -10.99
CA ILE A 60 12.17 -15.94 -10.58
C ILE A 60 12.56 -17.42 -10.41
N SER A 61 11.81 -18.18 -9.61
CA SER A 61 12.09 -19.60 -9.37
C SER A 61 12.07 -20.42 -10.67
N HIS A 62 11.17 -20.11 -11.61
CA HIS A 62 11.15 -20.75 -12.92
C HIS A 62 12.45 -20.50 -13.70
N TYR A 63 12.91 -19.25 -13.75
CA TYR A 63 14.14 -18.89 -14.46
C TYR A 63 15.39 -19.44 -13.78
N GLU A 64 15.46 -19.44 -12.45
CA GLU A 64 16.56 -20.07 -11.70
C GLU A 64 16.65 -21.58 -11.99
N ALA A 65 15.50 -22.27 -12.03
CA ALA A 65 15.46 -23.68 -12.38
C ALA A 65 15.92 -23.92 -13.84
N LYS A 66 15.54 -23.03 -14.76
CA LYS A 66 15.98 -23.08 -16.16
C LYS A 66 17.49 -22.83 -16.28
N GLU A 67 18.02 -21.84 -15.59
CA GLU A 67 19.45 -21.52 -15.56
C GLU A 67 20.27 -22.72 -15.06
N LYS A 68 19.86 -23.35 -13.95
CA LYS A 68 20.53 -24.55 -13.42
C LYS A 68 20.54 -25.71 -14.41
N ARG A 69 19.44 -25.93 -15.14
CA ARG A 69 19.37 -26.98 -16.18
C ARG A 69 20.35 -26.71 -17.32
N LEU A 70 20.37 -25.47 -17.82
CA LEU A 70 21.29 -25.07 -18.89
C LEU A 70 22.77 -25.17 -18.48
N TRP A 71 23.08 -24.97 -17.20
CA TRP A 71 24.44 -25.15 -16.68
C TRP A 71 24.82 -26.63 -16.54
N ASN A 72 23.91 -27.50 -16.08
CA ASN A 72 24.16 -28.93 -15.95
C ASN A 72 24.34 -29.66 -17.30
N GLU A 73 23.82 -29.09 -18.38
CA GLU A 73 23.89 -29.64 -19.75
C GLU A 73 25.13 -29.18 -20.53
N ARG A 74 25.99 -28.35 -19.93
CA ARG A 74 27.18 -27.77 -20.54
C ARG A 74 28.46 -28.38 -19.96
#